data_AF-A0A7C3Z0Y5-F1
#
_entry.id   AF-A0A7C3Z0Y5-F1
#
_cell.length_a   1.000
_cell.length_b   1.000
_cell.length_c   1.000
_cell.angle_alpha   90.00
_cell.angle_beta   90.00
_cell.angle_gamma   90.00
#
_symmetry.space_group_name_H-M   'P 1'
#
loop_
_entity.id
_entity.type
_entity.pdbx_description
1 polymer ?
#
loop_
_entity_poly.entity_id
_entity_poly.type
_entity_poly.pdbx_seq_one_letter_code
_entity_poly.pdbx_strand_id
1 'polypeptide(L)'
;MNDFFSFRTMITPIIIQIIFWVGVALCLIIGIGYLLVGSQYFGSASVLYGLLILILGPVAVRIYCEILIIFFRINETLTEIKHALEQRPAAPPVQTTSPG
;
A
#
# COMPACT_ATOMS: atom_id res chain seq x y z
N MET A 1 16.10 25.67 5.87
CA MET A 1 16.62 24.58 5.00
C MET A 1 16.19 23.18 5.45
N ASN A 2 15.07 23.03 6.18
CA ASN A 2 14.51 21.70 6.51
C ASN A 2 13.00 21.70 6.29
N ASP A 3 12.55 22.39 5.25
CA ASP A 3 11.18 22.30 4.72
C ASP A 3 11.03 21.10 3.76
N PHE A 4 11.88 20.08 3.95
CA PHE A 4 12.10 18.96 3.02
C PHE A 4 11.11 17.81 3.31
N PHE A 5 10.27 18.00 4.33
CA PHE A 5 9.20 17.12 4.76
C PHE A 5 7.86 17.86 4.84
N SER A 6 7.71 18.97 4.11
CA SER A 6 6.37 19.45 3.76
C SER A 6 5.69 18.34 2.95
N PHE A 7 4.91 17.52 3.66
CA PHE A 7 3.56 17.06 3.33
C PHE A 7 3.23 17.01 1.82
N ARG A 8 2.65 15.89 1.35
CA ARG A 8 1.57 15.87 0.32
C ARG A 8 1.89 15.52 -1.15
N THR A 9 2.92 14.75 -1.49
CA THR A 9 2.88 14.07 -2.80
C THR A 9 3.45 12.66 -2.72
N MET A 10 2.56 11.68 -2.51
CA MET A 10 2.76 10.24 -2.79
C MET A 10 4.10 9.59 -2.38
N ILE A 11 4.87 10.10 -1.41
CA ILE A 11 6.10 9.43 -0.93
C ILE A 11 5.78 8.08 -0.30
N THR A 12 4.71 8.01 0.51
CA THR A 12 4.30 6.75 1.16
C THR A 12 4.04 5.61 0.18
N PRO A 13 3.26 5.78 -0.91
CA PRO A 13 3.10 4.73 -1.90
C PRO A 13 4.41 4.34 -2.59
N ILE A 14 5.35 5.27 -2.80
CA ILE A 14 6.68 4.96 -3.36
C ILE A 14 7.48 4.06 -2.42
N ILE A 15 7.50 4.37 -1.11
CA ILE A 15 8.19 3.55 -0.11
C ILE A 15 7.58 2.14 -0.06
N ILE A 16 6.25 2.02 -0.07
CA ILE A 16 5.56 0.72 -0.11
C ILE A 16 5.92 -0.06 -1.39
N GLN A 17 6.08 0.62 -2.52
CA GLN A 17 6.47 0.00 -3.79
C GLN A 17 7.91 -0.53 -3.76
N ILE A 18 8.83 0.13 -3.06
CA ILE A 18 10.20 -0.38 -2.83
C ILE A 18 10.15 -1.62 -1.94
N ILE A 19 9.37 -1.58 -0.85
CA ILE A 19 9.19 -2.73 0.05
C ILE A 19 8.56 -3.92 -0.69
N PHE A 20 7.62 -3.66 -1.61
CA PHE A 20 7.03 -4.70 -2.47
C PHE A 20 8.08 -5.46 -3.25
N TRP A 21 8.97 -4.76 -3.96
CA TRP A 21 10.03 -5.39 -4.75
C TRP A 21 10.98 -6.20 -3.88
N VAL A 22 11.33 -5.70 -2.69
CA VAL A 22 12.14 -6.44 -1.72
C VAL A 22 11.40 -7.68 -1.20
N GLY A 23 10.11 -7.58 -0.90
CA GLY A 23 9.27 -8.69 -0.46
C GLY A 23 9.14 -9.78 -1.53
N VAL A 24 8.94 -9.41 -2.79
CA VAL A 24 8.91 -10.35 -3.92
C VAL A 24 10.27 -11.03 -4.09
N ALA A 25 11.38 -10.27 -4.03
CA ALA A 25 12.72 -10.84 -4.10
C ALA A 25 12.97 -11.84 -2.96
N LEU A 26 12.52 -11.51 -1.74
CA LEU A 26 12.63 -12.40 -0.59
C LEU A 26 11.79 -13.68 -0.76
N CYS A 27 10.55 -13.57 -1.25
CA CYS A 27 9.74 -14.74 -1.58
C CYS A 27 10.42 -15.63 -2.63
N LEU A 28 11.06 -15.03 -3.63
CA LEU A 28 11.79 -15.76 -4.66
C LEU A 28 13.00 -16.50 -4.06
N ILE A 29 13.79 -15.82 -3.23
CA ILE A 29 14.97 -16.38 -2.56
C ILE A 29 14.56 -17.53 -1.63
N ILE A 30 13.52 -17.33 -0.83
CA ILE A 30 13.00 -18.35 0.09
C ILE A 30 12.45 -19.54 -0.70
N GLY A 31 11.63 -19.29 -1.73
CA GLY A 31 11.07 -20.35 -2.58
C GLY A 31 12.15 -21.21 -3.25
N ILE A 32 13.16 -20.56 -3.85
CA ILE A 32 14.31 -21.25 -4.45
C ILE A 32 15.13 -21.99 -3.38
N GLY A 33 15.34 -21.39 -2.21
CA GLY A 33 16.02 -22.04 -1.09
C GLY A 33 15.32 -23.33 -0.64
N TYR A 34 13.99 -23.33 -0.56
CA TYR A 34 13.20 -24.52 -0.28
C TYR A 34 13.29 -25.59 -1.38
N LEU A 35 13.42 -25.20 -2.65
CA LEU A 35 13.61 -26.15 -3.75
C LEU A 35 15.00 -26.81 -3.71
N LEU A 36 16.05 -26.02 -3.47
CA LEU A 36 17.44 -26.50 -3.47
C LEU A 36 17.80 -27.27 -2.19
N VAL A 37 17.43 -26.75 -1.03
CA VAL A 37 17.81 -27.32 0.28
C VAL A 37 16.71 -28.24 0.81
N GLY A 38 15.43 -27.87 0.63
CA GLY A 38 14.31 -28.66 1.17
C GLY A 38 14.28 -30.08 0.62
N SER A 39 14.59 -30.26 -0.67
CA SER A 39 14.66 -31.59 -1.30
C SER A 39 15.66 -32.54 -0.61
N GLN A 40 16.72 -32.01 0.01
CA GLN A 40 17.73 -32.81 0.71
C GLN A 40 17.38 -33.08 2.19
N TYR A 41 16.71 -32.15 2.88
CA TYR A 41 16.50 -32.23 4.34
C TYR A 41 15.07 -32.59 4.77
N PHE A 42 14.06 -32.16 4.02
CA PHE A 42 12.63 -32.27 4.40
C PHE A 42 11.82 -33.19 3.47
N GLY A 43 12.45 -33.78 2.46
CA GLY A 43 11.80 -34.67 1.49
C GLY A 43 10.92 -33.94 0.48
N SER A 44 10.21 -34.70 -0.36
CA SER A 44 9.42 -34.19 -1.51
C SER A 44 8.33 -33.18 -1.14
N ALA A 45 7.83 -33.20 0.10
CA ALA A 45 6.82 -32.27 0.59
C ALA A 45 7.31 -30.81 0.58
N SER A 46 8.59 -30.58 0.86
CA SER A 46 9.16 -29.22 0.89
C SER A 46 9.39 -28.61 -0.50
N VAL A 47 9.53 -29.44 -1.53
CA VAL A 47 9.55 -29.00 -2.93
C VAL A 47 8.18 -28.44 -3.33
N LEU A 48 7.10 -29.14 -2.95
CA LEU A 48 5.74 -28.69 -3.20
C LEU A 48 5.42 -27.39 -2.45
N TYR A 49 5.89 -27.27 -1.21
CA TYR A 49 5.72 -26.06 -0.40
C TYR A 49 6.52 -24.87 -0.94
N GLY A 50 7.75 -25.10 -1.39
CA GLY A 50 8.60 -24.09 -2.04
C GLY A 50 7.98 -23.57 -3.34
N LEU A 51 7.41 -24.46 -4.15
CA LEU A 51 6.69 -24.08 -5.38
C LEU A 51 5.41 -23.29 -5.07
N LEU A 52 4.69 -23.68 -4.03
CA LEU A 52 3.50 -22.95 -3.57
C LEU A 52 3.87 -21.54 -3.11
N ILE A 53 4.95 -21.36 -2.35
CA ILE A 53 5.46 -20.05 -1.93
C ILE A 53 5.95 -19.22 -3.13
N LEU A 54 6.59 -19.84 -4.12
CA LEU A 54 7.07 -19.14 -5.31
C LEU A 54 5.93 -18.52 -6.12
N ILE A 55 4.77 -19.17 -6.16
CA ILE A 55 3.59 -18.71 -6.91
C ILE A 55 2.67 -17.86 -6.03
N LEU A 56 2.26 -18.35 -4.85
CA LEU A 56 1.34 -17.64 -3.97
C LEU A 56 2.01 -16.50 -3.19
N GLY A 57 3.31 -16.57 -2.91
CA GLY A 57 4.03 -15.54 -2.16
C GLY A 57 3.96 -14.17 -2.84
N PRO A 58 4.37 -14.02 -4.12
CA PRO A 58 4.27 -12.77 -4.84
C PRO A 58 2.82 -12.25 -4.98
N VAL A 59 1.85 -13.16 -5.13
CA VAL A 59 0.42 -12.81 -5.20
C VAL A 59 -0.08 -12.26 -3.87
N ALA A 60 0.25 -12.90 -2.76
CA ALA A 60 -0.07 -12.42 -1.42
C ALA A 60 0.57 -11.05 -1.17
N VAL A 61 1.87 -10.90 -1.46
CA VAL A 61 2.60 -9.63 -1.32
C VAL A 61 1.95 -8.52 -2.18
N ARG A 62 1.51 -8.82 -3.40
CA ARG A 62 0.73 -7.90 -4.25
C ARG A 62 -0.54 -7.40 -3.54
N ILE A 63 -1.36 -8.33 -3.04
CA ILE A 63 -2.63 -8.00 -2.37
C ILE A 63 -2.38 -7.15 -1.13
N TYR A 64 -1.43 -7.54 -0.28
CA TYR A 64 -1.09 -6.77 0.92
C TYR A 64 -0.62 -5.34 0.58
N CYS A 65 0.28 -5.19 -0.40
CA CYS A 65 0.75 -3.87 -0.82
C CYS A 65 -0.37 -3.00 -1.39
N GLU A 66 -1.31 -3.58 -2.14
CA GLU A 66 -2.44 -2.85 -2.71
C GLU A 66 -3.37 -2.30 -1.63
N ILE A 67 -3.68 -3.12 -0.61
CA ILE A 67 -4.48 -2.66 0.54
C ILE A 67 -3.75 -1.58 1.35
N LEU A 68 -2.44 -1.72 1.57
CA LEU A 68 -1.64 -0.69 2.26
C LEU A 68 -1.66 0.65 1.52
N ILE A 69 -1.47 0.64 0.20
CA ILE A 69 -1.52 1.85 -0.64
C ILE A 69 -2.92 2.47 -0.58
N ILE A 70 -3.97 1.67 -0.72
CA ILE A 70 -5.36 2.14 -0.66
C ILE A 70 -5.65 2.81 0.68
N PHE A 71 -5.23 2.22 1.79
CA PHE A 71 -5.44 2.78 3.13
C PHE A 71 -4.77 4.16 3.27
N PHE A 72 -3.55 4.31 2.79
CA PHE A 72 -2.87 5.62 2.80
C PHE A 72 -3.57 6.65 1.92
N ARG A 73 -4.03 6.26 0.72
CA ARG A 73 -4.79 7.19 -0.14
C ARG A 73 -6.08 7.68 0.52
N ILE A 74 -6.81 6.79 1.21
CA ILE A 74 -8.06 7.18 1.90
C ILE A 74 -7.78 8.23 2.98
N ASN A 75 -6.70 8.06 3.75
CA ASN A 75 -6.30 9.04 4.77
C ASN A 75 -5.93 10.41 4.16
N GLU A 76 -5.27 10.41 3.01
CA GLU A 76 -4.94 11.65 2.29
C GLU A 76 -6.21 12.37 1.79
N THR A 77 -7.14 11.63 1.17
CA THR A 77 -8.42 12.19 0.68
C THR A 77 -9.26 12.76 1.83
N LEU A 78 -9.32 12.07 2.98
CA LEU A 78 -10.04 12.56 4.16
C LEU A 78 -9.43 13.86 4.71
N THR A 79 -8.10 13.94 4.74
CA THR A 79 -7.38 15.14 5.17
C THR A 79 -7.67 16.32 4.23
N GLU A 80 -7.71 16.08 2.93
CA GLU A 80 -8.04 17.08 1.92
C GLU A 80 -9.48 17.61 2.08
N ILE A 81 -10.46 16.72 2.32
CA ILE A 81 -11.86 17.10 2.55
C ILE A 81 -11.99 17.97 3.82
N LYS A 82 -11.29 17.61 4.91
CA LYS A 82 -11.28 18.42 6.14
C LYS A 82 -10.81 19.85 5.85
N HIS A 83 -9.68 19.99 5.16
CA HIS A 83 -9.16 21.32 4.80
C HIS A 83 -10.10 22.09 3.87
N ALA A 84 -10.74 21.42 2.91
CA ALA A 84 -11.70 22.04 2.00
C ALA A 84 -12.96 22.55 2.75
N LEU A 85 -13.39 21.87 3.81
CA LEU A 85 -14.51 22.31 4.65
C LEU A 85 -14.13 23.48 5.57
N GLU A 86 -12.93 23.45 6.17
CA GLU A 86 -12.43 24.53 7.04
C GLU A 86 -12.20 25.85 6.28
N GLN A 87 -11.87 25.77 4.99
CA GLN A 87 -11.67 26.94 4.13
C GLN A 87 -12.95 27.47 3.47
N ARG A 88 -14.11 26.81 3.63
CA ARG A 88 -15.38 27.39 3.19
C ARG A 88 -15.68 28.60 4.09
N PRO A 89 -15.71 29.83 3.57
CA PRO A 89 -16.33 30.93 4.29
C PRO A 89 -17.77 30.51 4.58
N ALA A 90 -18.26 30.76 5.79
CA ALA A 90 -19.65 30.51 6.16
C ALA A 90 -20.54 30.99 5.01
N ALA A 91 -21.38 30.10 4.48
CA ALA A 91 -22.21 30.40 3.32
C ALA A 91 -22.88 31.77 3.52
N PRO A 92 -22.85 32.68 2.53
CA PRO A 92 -23.60 33.92 2.64
C PRO A 92 -25.04 33.55 3.01
N PRO A 93 -25.68 34.27 3.95
CA PRO A 93 -27.04 33.95 4.36
C PRO A 93 -27.89 33.83 3.10
N VAL A 94 -28.62 32.72 2.97
CA VAL A 94 -29.57 32.48 1.89
C VAL A 94 -30.48 33.70 1.86
N GLN A 95 -30.30 34.57 0.85
CA GLN A 95 -31.20 35.66 0.61
C GLN A 95 -32.50 35.02 0.15
N THR A 96 -33.42 34.81 1.10
CA THR A 96 -34.81 34.51 0.81
C THR A 96 -35.35 35.74 0.10
N THR A 97 -35.26 35.75 -1.23
CA THR A 97 -36.04 36.68 -2.05
C THR A 97 -37.50 36.32 -1.80
N SER A 98 -38.11 37.06 -0.87
CA SER A 98 -39.55 37.08 -0.68
C SER A 98 -40.18 37.46 -2.02
N PRO A 99 -41.06 36.62 -2.60
CA PRO A 99 -41.93 37.07 -3.67
C PRO A 99 -42.88 38.09 -3.06
N GLY A 100 -42.89 39.30 -3.62
CA GLY A 100 -43.86 40.35 -3.27
C GLY A 100 -45.25 40.06 -3.79
#